data_AF-A0A963L4N3-F1
#
_entry.id   AF-A0A963L4N3-F1
#
_cell.length_a   1.000
_cell.length_b   1.000
_cell.length_c   1.000
_cell.angle_alpha   90.00
_cell.angle_beta   90.00
_cell.angle_gamma   90.00
#
_symmetry.space_group_name_H-M   'P 1'
#
loop_
_entity.id
_entity.type
_entity.pdbx_description
1 polymer ?
#
loop_
_entity_poly.entity_id
_entity_poly.type
_entity_poly.pdbx_seq_one_letter_code
_entity_poly.pdbx_strand_id
1 'polypeptide(L)'
;MKTAILTGITGQDGAYLAELLLEKGYTVYGTYRRTSSVNFWRIEELGIQDHPNLNLVEYDLTDLGSSIALVQKVQPDEIYNLAAQSFVGVSFDQPSTTAQITGVGALNLLEAIRLVNRKIRFYQASTSEMFGKVQAIPQVEDTPFYPRSPYGVAKLYAHWMTVNYRE
;
A
#
# COMPACT_ATOMS: atom_id res chain seq x y z
N MET A 1 -21.26 -7.43 4.94
CA MET A 1 -20.20 -7.71 3.95
C MET A 1 -19.14 -6.64 4.16
N LYS A 2 -17.88 -7.01 4.34
CA LYS A 2 -16.81 -6.03 4.56
C LYS A 2 -16.26 -5.53 3.24
N THR A 3 -15.83 -4.28 3.20
CA THR A 3 -15.23 -3.65 2.03
C THR A 3 -13.76 -3.35 2.28
N ALA A 4 -12.88 -3.76 1.37
CA ALA A 4 -11.44 -3.51 1.44
C ALA A 4 -10.95 -2.71 0.24
N ILE A 5 -10.05 -1.75 0.48
CA ILE A 5 -9.24 -1.13 -0.58
C ILE A 5 -7.84 -1.75 -0.56
N LEU A 6 -7.36 -2.19 -1.72
CA LEU A 6 -6.02 -2.73 -1.90
C LEU A 6 -5.28 -1.84 -2.90
N THR A 7 -4.31 -1.06 -2.42
CA THR A 7 -3.44 -0.34 -3.35
C THR A 7 -2.41 -1.30 -3.93
N GLY A 8 -2.12 -1.21 -5.23
CA GLY A 8 -1.09 -2.06 -5.84
C GLY A 8 -1.57 -3.49 -6.07
N ILE A 9 -2.85 -3.66 -6.42
CA ILE A 9 -3.45 -4.97 -6.69
C ILE A 9 -2.73 -5.75 -7.79
N THR A 10 -2.10 -5.06 -8.75
CA THR A 10 -1.36 -5.69 -9.84
C THR A 10 -0.01 -6.28 -9.41
N GLY A 11 0.44 -6.00 -8.18
CA GLY A 11 1.63 -6.61 -7.58
C GLY A 11 1.38 -8.06 -7.12
N GLN A 12 2.45 -8.72 -6.68
CA GLN A 12 2.37 -10.10 -6.16
C GLN A 12 1.44 -10.18 -4.94
N ASP A 13 1.77 -9.46 -3.87
CA ASP A 13 1.03 -9.51 -2.61
C ASP A 13 -0.41 -9.01 -2.78
N GLY A 14 -0.61 -8.00 -3.64
CA GLY A 14 -1.93 -7.45 -3.93
C GLY A 14 -2.87 -8.46 -4.59
N ALA A 15 -2.37 -9.26 -5.54
CA ALA A 15 -3.17 -10.27 -6.23
C ALA A 15 -3.60 -11.40 -5.28
N TYR A 16 -2.66 -11.95 -4.51
CA TYR A 16 -2.96 -13.01 -3.53
C TYR A 16 -3.83 -12.52 -2.36
N LEU A 17 -3.64 -11.27 -1.89
CA LEU A 17 -4.49 -10.71 -0.86
C LEU A 17 -5.91 -10.47 -1.39
N ALA A 18 -6.06 -10.07 -2.66
CA ALA A 18 -7.37 -9.91 -3.27
C ALA A 18 -8.10 -11.26 -3.32
N GLU A 19 -7.45 -12.32 -3.79
CA GLU A 19 -8.00 -13.69 -3.79
C GLU A 19 -8.47 -14.10 -2.38
N LEU A 20 -7.58 -14.00 -1.38
CA LEU A 20 -7.89 -14.35 0.00
C LEU A 20 -9.11 -13.59 0.57
N LEU A 21 -9.23 -12.30 0.27
CA LEU A 21 -10.33 -11.47 0.77
C LEU A 21 -11.65 -11.79 0.05
N LEU A 22 -11.60 -12.01 -1.27
CA LEU A 22 -12.77 -12.42 -2.06
C LEU A 22 -13.32 -13.77 -1.59
N GLU A 23 -12.45 -14.75 -1.32
CA GLU A 23 -12.83 -16.04 -0.73
C GLU A 23 -13.52 -15.88 0.65
N LYS A 24 -13.11 -14.88 1.43
CA LYS A 24 -13.74 -14.53 2.71
C LYS A 24 -15.04 -13.72 2.57
N GLY A 25 -15.51 -13.49 1.34
CA GLY A 25 -16.75 -12.77 1.05
C GLY A 25 -16.63 -11.25 1.20
N TYR A 26 -15.43 -10.68 1.04
CA TYR A 26 -15.26 -9.23 0.99
C TYR A 26 -15.67 -8.66 -0.38
N THR A 27 -16.05 -7.38 -0.40
CA THR A 27 -15.97 -6.55 -1.61
C THR A 27 -14.59 -5.93 -1.67
N VAL A 28 -13.86 -6.17 -2.76
CA VAL A 28 -12.48 -5.72 -2.93
C VAL A 28 -12.43 -4.62 -3.98
N TYR A 29 -11.92 -3.45 -3.59
CA TYR A 29 -11.56 -2.35 -4.48
C TYR A 29 -10.05 -2.36 -4.70
N GLY A 30 -9.62 -2.98 -5.78
CA GLY A 30 -8.23 -3.06 -6.18
C GLY A 30 -7.81 -1.84 -6.98
N THR A 31 -6.77 -1.14 -6.54
CA THR A 31 -6.34 0.08 -7.22
C THR A 31 -5.12 -0.14 -8.10
N TYR A 32 -5.11 0.51 -9.25
CA TYR A 32 -4.00 0.48 -10.21
C TYR A 32 -3.67 1.89 -10.72
N ARG A 33 -2.43 2.11 -11.14
CA ARG A 33 -2.01 3.35 -11.77
C ARG A 33 -2.36 3.32 -13.25
N ARG A 34 -2.88 4.43 -13.78
CA ARG A 34 -3.07 4.59 -15.23
C ARG A 34 -1.72 4.63 -15.94
N THR A 35 -1.48 3.66 -16.82
CA THR A 35 -0.31 3.58 -17.70
C THR A 35 -0.78 3.36 -19.14
N SER A 36 0.12 3.51 -20.11
CA SER A 36 -0.18 3.24 -21.54
C SER A 36 -0.58 1.78 -21.79
N SER A 37 -0.14 0.86 -20.94
CA SER A 37 -0.59 -0.53 -20.90
C SER A 37 -0.63 -0.96 -19.44
N VAL A 38 -1.83 -1.25 -18.94
CA VAL A 38 -2.02 -1.83 -17.61
C VAL A 38 -2.09 -3.34 -17.80
N ASN A 39 -1.29 -4.08 -17.04
CA ASN A 39 -1.28 -5.54 -17.11
C ASN A 39 -1.87 -6.10 -15.82
N PHE A 40 -2.95 -6.87 -15.96
CA PHE A 40 -3.66 -7.52 -14.87
C PHE A 40 -3.32 -9.01 -14.74
N TRP A 41 -2.36 -9.54 -15.51
CA TRP A 41 -2.09 -10.97 -15.63
C TRP A 41 -2.07 -11.77 -14.32
N ARG A 42 -1.58 -11.21 -13.20
CA ARG A 42 -1.58 -11.91 -11.90
C ARG A 42 -2.99 -12.22 -11.40
N ILE A 43 -3.92 -11.27 -11.53
CA ILE A 43 -5.31 -11.49 -11.13
C ILE A 43 -6.08 -12.33 -12.16
N GLU A 44 -5.64 -12.35 -13.41
CA GLU A 44 -6.18 -13.25 -14.45
C GLU A 44 -5.72 -14.69 -14.21
N GLU A 45 -4.44 -14.90 -13.89
CA GLU A 45 -3.84 -16.21 -13.56
C GLU A 45 -4.46 -16.83 -12.31
N LEU A 46 -4.77 -16.01 -11.29
CA LEU A 46 -5.51 -16.44 -10.10
C LEU A 46 -7.01 -16.64 -10.36
N GLY A 47 -7.51 -16.30 -11.56
CA GLY A 47 -8.92 -16.48 -11.91
C GLY A 47 -9.90 -15.57 -11.16
N ILE A 48 -9.41 -14.46 -10.57
CA ILE A 48 -10.23 -13.54 -9.77
C ILE A 48 -10.66 -12.29 -10.55
N GLN A 49 -10.16 -12.09 -11.77
CA GLN A 49 -10.44 -10.90 -12.60
C GLN A 49 -11.93 -10.63 -12.78
N ASP A 50 -12.72 -11.67 -13.07
CA ASP A 50 -14.16 -11.56 -13.34
C ASP A 50 -15.01 -11.80 -12.06
N HIS A 51 -14.39 -11.83 -10.88
CA HIS A 51 -15.12 -12.05 -9.64
C HIS A 51 -16.10 -10.89 -9.39
N PRO A 52 -17.39 -11.16 -9.10
CA PRO A 52 -18.43 -10.11 -9.03
C PRO A 52 -18.21 -9.07 -7.93
N ASN A 53 -17.45 -9.43 -6.90
CA ASN A 53 -17.09 -8.54 -5.79
C ASN A 53 -15.74 -7.83 -5.97
N LEU A 54 -15.04 -8.03 -7.08
CA LEU A 54 -13.80 -7.32 -7.41
C LEU A 54 -14.13 -6.08 -8.24
N ASN A 55 -13.62 -4.93 -7.81
CA ASN A 55 -13.76 -3.65 -8.49
C ASN A 55 -12.37 -3.05 -8.71
N LEU A 56 -12.02 -2.78 -9.97
CA LEU A 56 -10.74 -2.16 -10.32
C LEU A 56 -10.91 -0.64 -10.43
N VAL A 57 -10.05 0.13 -9.75
CA VAL A 57 -10.15 1.58 -9.68
C VAL A 57 -8.82 2.25 -10.01
N GLU A 58 -8.84 3.21 -10.93
CA GLU A 58 -7.68 4.07 -11.18
C GLU A 58 -7.40 4.95 -9.97
N TYR A 59 -6.16 4.96 -9.51
CA TYR A 59 -5.74 5.69 -8.33
C TYR A 59 -4.27 6.06 -8.40
N ASP A 60 -3.95 7.28 -7.97
CA ASP A 60 -2.57 7.72 -7.80
C ASP A 60 -2.28 8.03 -6.33
N LEU A 61 -1.34 7.28 -5.77
CA LEU A 61 -0.91 7.38 -4.38
C LEU A 61 -0.26 8.75 -4.08
N THR A 62 0.26 9.46 -5.08
CA THR A 62 0.92 10.75 -4.89
C THR A 62 -0.03 11.94 -4.76
N ASP A 63 -1.33 11.74 -5.00
CA ASP A 63 -2.34 12.79 -4.88
C ASP A 63 -3.24 12.58 -3.64
N LEU A 64 -3.20 13.55 -2.72
CA LEU A 64 -4.08 13.56 -1.55
C LEU A 64 -5.55 13.67 -1.95
N GLY A 65 -5.88 14.46 -2.97
CA GLY A 65 -7.24 14.63 -3.46
C GLY A 65 -7.85 13.31 -3.94
N SER A 66 -7.10 12.56 -4.75
CA SER A 66 -7.43 11.20 -5.19
C SER A 66 -7.67 10.26 -4.00
N SER A 67 -6.84 10.34 -2.96
CA SER A 67 -6.96 9.50 -1.76
C SER A 67 -8.24 9.78 -0.99
N ILE A 68 -8.56 11.06 -0.76
CA ILE A 68 -9.80 11.48 -0.09
C ILE A 68 -11.01 11.04 -0.92
N ALA A 69 -11.01 11.30 -2.23
CA ALA A 69 -12.11 10.96 -3.12
C ALA A 69 -12.38 9.44 -3.15
N LEU A 70 -11.31 8.63 -3.20
CA LEU A 70 -11.40 7.17 -3.19
C LEU A 70 -12.03 6.68 -1.87
N VAL A 71 -11.48 7.10 -0.72
CA VAL A 71 -11.98 6.68 0.59
C VAL A 71 -13.41 7.15 0.82
N GLN A 72 -13.74 8.38 0.42
CA GLN A 72 -15.09 8.93 0.54
C GLN A 72 -16.11 8.19 -0.33
N LYS A 73 -15.74 7.80 -1.55
CA LYS A 73 -16.61 7.04 -2.45
C LYS A 73 -16.82 5.60 -1.99
N VAL A 74 -15.75 4.91 -1.57
CA VAL A 74 -15.77 3.48 -1.27
C VAL A 74 -16.28 3.18 0.14
N GLN A 75 -16.05 4.08 1.11
CA GLN A 75 -16.37 3.84 2.53
C GLN A 75 -15.87 2.48 3.04
N PRO A 76 -14.56 2.16 2.92
CA PRO A 76 -14.04 0.84 3.26
C PRO A 76 -14.06 0.57 4.76
N ASP A 77 -14.05 -0.70 5.14
CA ASP A 77 -13.74 -1.13 6.51
C ASP A 77 -12.22 -1.22 6.73
N GLU A 78 -11.49 -1.64 5.69
CA GLU A 78 -10.07 -1.97 5.74
C GLU A 78 -9.33 -1.39 4.52
N ILE A 79 -8.14 -0.83 4.71
CA ILE A 79 -7.24 -0.37 3.64
C ILE A 79 -5.89 -1.05 3.80
N TYR A 80 -5.42 -1.68 2.72
CA TYR A 80 -4.13 -2.33 2.63
C TYR A 80 -3.23 -1.54 1.67
N ASN A 81 -2.28 -0.78 2.23
CA ASN A 81 -1.33 0.02 1.45
C ASN A 81 -0.12 -0.83 1.03
N LEU A 82 -0.25 -1.51 -0.11
CA LEU A 82 0.80 -2.34 -0.73
C LEU A 82 1.52 -1.64 -1.90
N ALA A 83 0.99 -0.52 -2.40
CA ALA A 83 1.60 0.19 -3.52
C ALA A 83 2.90 0.89 -3.09
N ALA A 84 3.95 0.73 -3.89
CA ALA A 84 5.24 1.38 -3.68
C ALA A 84 6.04 1.39 -4.99
N GLN A 85 7.06 2.26 -5.06
CA GLN A 85 8.23 1.96 -5.88
C GLN A 85 9.07 0.97 -5.06
N SER A 86 8.92 -0.33 -5.32
CA SER A 86 9.41 -1.42 -4.47
C SER A 86 10.81 -1.94 -4.81
N PHE A 87 11.43 -1.47 -5.89
CA PHE A 87 12.76 -1.93 -6.31
C PHE A 87 13.87 -1.06 -5.71
N VAL A 88 14.69 -1.67 -4.85
CA VAL A 88 15.74 -1.00 -4.08
C VAL A 88 16.77 -0.32 -5.00
N GLY A 89 17.21 -0.98 -6.08
CA GLY A 89 18.21 -0.42 -7.01
C GLY A 89 17.73 0.88 -7.67
N VAL A 90 16.52 0.86 -8.24
CA VAL A 90 15.88 2.02 -8.91
C VAL A 90 15.65 3.17 -7.94
N SER A 91 15.56 2.90 -6.62
CA SER A 91 15.41 3.97 -5.64
C SER A 91 16.61 4.91 -5.58
N PHE A 92 17.81 4.45 -5.94
CA PHE A 92 19.00 5.30 -6.06
C PHE A 92 18.96 6.21 -7.29
N ASP A 93 18.43 5.72 -8.40
CA ASP A 93 18.27 6.50 -9.63
C ASP A 93 17.11 7.50 -9.52
N GLN A 94 16.06 7.14 -8.78
CA GLN A 94 14.82 7.93 -8.64
C GLN A 94 14.41 8.13 -7.17
N PRO A 95 15.26 8.79 -6.35
CA PRO A 95 15.02 8.91 -4.91
C PRO A 95 13.81 9.78 -4.58
N SER A 96 13.61 10.90 -5.30
CA SER A 96 12.47 11.79 -5.09
C SER A 96 11.14 11.10 -5.39
N THR A 97 11.05 10.43 -6.55
CA THR A 97 9.87 9.63 -6.93
C THR A 97 9.60 8.52 -5.92
N THR A 98 10.66 7.84 -5.44
CA THR A 98 10.52 6.79 -4.41
C THR A 98 10.00 7.37 -3.09
N ALA A 99 10.50 8.53 -2.66
CA ALA A 99 10.03 9.19 -1.44
C ALA A 99 8.55 9.62 -1.53
N GLN A 100 8.14 10.18 -2.68
CA GLN A 100 6.76 10.62 -2.91
C GLN A 100 5.78 9.44 -2.91
N ILE A 101 6.08 8.37 -3.65
CA ILE A 101 5.18 7.21 -3.72
C ILE A 101 5.23 6.43 -2.42
N THR A 102 6.42 5.97 -2.00
CA THR A 102 6.56 4.98 -0.92
C THR A 102 6.45 5.59 0.47
N GLY A 103 6.84 6.86 0.63
CA GLY A 103 6.77 7.58 1.89
C GLY A 103 5.50 8.42 2.00
N VAL A 104 5.43 9.53 1.25
CA VAL A 104 4.33 10.51 1.33
C VAL A 104 2.99 9.90 0.88
N GLY A 105 3.00 8.96 -0.05
CA GLY A 105 1.79 8.25 -0.44
C GLY A 105 1.07 7.52 0.70
N ALA A 106 1.82 7.00 1.69
CA ALA A 106 1.22 6.45 2.90
C ALA A 106 0.54 7.54 3.75
N LEU A 107 1.18 8.71 3.88
CA LEU A 107 0.58 9.87 4.55
C LEU A 107 -0.73 10.30 3.87
N ASN A 108 -0.79 10.30 2.54
CA ASN A 108 -2.01 10.69 1.81
C ASN A 108 -3.21 9.80 2.19
N LEU A 109 -3.02 8.49 2.32
CA LEU A 109 -4.07 7.57 2.78
C LEU A 109 -4.42 7.78 4.26
N LEU A 110 -3.42 7.99 5.12
CA LEU A 110 -3.63 8.27 6.54
C LEU A 110 -4.45 9.55 6.74
N GLU A 111 -4.17 10.61 5.97
CA GLU A 111 -4.95 11.84 5.98
C GLU A 111 -6.36 11.64 5.42
N ALA A 112 -6.53 10.86 4.35
CA ALA A 112 -7.84 10.52 3.84
C ALA A 112 -8.70 9.80 4.89
N ILE A 113 -8.11 8.85 5.64
CA ILE A 113 -8.77 8.18 6.77
C ILE A 113 -9.13 9.19 7.86
N ARG A 114 -8.19 10.06 8.25
CA ARG A 114 -8.40 11.08 9.30
C ARG A 114 -9.56 12.02 8.97
N LEU A 115 -9.64 12.45 7.71
CA LEU A 115 -10.63 13.42 7.22
C LEU A 115 -12.00 12.78 6.95
N VAL A 116 -12.05 11.52 6.50
CA VAL A 116 -13.29 10.87 6.08
C VAL A 116 -13.88 10.01 7.19
N ASN A 117 -13.13 9.02 7.70
CA ASN A 117 -13.61 8.09 8.70
C ASN A 117 -12.46 7.41 9.47
N ARG A 118 -12.25 7.83 10.72
CA ARG A 118 -11.19 7.32 11.59
C ARG A 118 -11.37 5.88 12.08
N LYS A 119 -12.51 5.23 11.80
CA LYS A 119 -12.76 3.83 12.17
C LYS A 119 -12.17 2.83 11.18
N ILE A 120 -11.74 3.31 10.01
CA ILE A 120 -11.12 2.48 8.97
C ILE A 120 -9.84 1.87 9.52
N ARG A 121 -9.68 0.55 9.36
CA ARG A 121 -8.44 -0.15 9.72
C ARG A 121 -7.42 0.00 8.59
N PHE A 122 -6.17 0.27 8.94
CA PHE A 122 -5.10 0.51 7.98
C PHE A 122 -3.95 -0.47 8.18
N TYR A 123 -3.52 -1.11 7.09
CA TYR A 123 -2.31 -1.92 7.03
C TYR A 123 -1.28 -1.21 6.14
N GLN A 124 -0.10 -0.96 6.70
CA GLN A 124 1.05 -0.43 5.97
C GLN A 124 2.03 -1.56 5.66
N ALA A 125 2.35 -1.78 4.39
CA ALA A 125 3.45 -2.65 4.00
C ALA A 125 4.80 -2.02 4.41
N SER A 126 5.26 -2.32 5.62
CA SER A 126 6.64 -2.06 6.07
C SER A 126 7.59 -3.11 5.49
N THR A 127 8.87 -3.10 5.86
CA THR A 127 9.86 -4.03 5.28
C THR A 127 11.09 -4.19 6.17
N SER A 128 11.75 -5.35 6.10
CA SER A 128 13.05 -5.59 6.73
C SER A 128 14.17 -4.69 6.19
N GLU A 129 14.00 -4.08 5.00
CA GLU A 129 14.94 -3.09 4.45
C GLU A 129 15.12 -1.85 5.37
N MET A 130 14.18 -1.61 6.29
CA MET A 130 14.32 -0.57 7.32
C MET A 130 15.47 -0.85 8.29
N PHE A 131 15.85 -2.12 8.48
CA PHE A 131 16.97 -2.51 9.33
C PHE A 131 18.33 -2.32 8.67
N GLY A 132 18.41 -2.32 7.33
CA GLY A 132 19.62 -2.08 6.52
C GLY A 132 20.93 -2.54 7.17
N LYS A 133 21.70 -1.62 7.76
CA LYS A 133 22.87 -1.98 8.58
C LYS A 133 22.37 -2.52 9.92
N VAL A 134 22.13 -3.83 9.98
CA VAL A 134 21.50 -4.50 11.13
C VAL A 134 22.18 -4.17 12.46
N GLN A 135 21.36 -3.97 13.50
CA GLN A 135 21.82 -3.65 14.86
C GLN A 135 21.72 -4.86 15.83
N ALA A 136 21.01 -5.92 15.43
CA ALA A 136 20.87 -7.18 16.16
C ALA A 136 20.68 -8.36 15.20
N ILE A 137 20.98 -9.59 15.66
CA ILE A 137 20.74 -10.85 14.95
C ILE A 137 20.14 -11.87 15.93
N PRO A 138 18.92 -12.40 15.70
CA PRO A 138 17.98 -12.00 14.66
C PRO A 138 17.45 -10.57 14.89
N GLN A 139 16.82 -10.00 13.86
CA GLN A 139 16.05 -8.75 14.01
C GLN A 139 14.65 -9.08 14.56
N VAL A 140 14.13 -8.20 15.40
CA VAL A 140 12.80 -8.26 16.03
C VAL A 140 12.18 -6.85 16.01
N GLU A 141 10.93 -6.72 16.48
CA GLU A 141 10.15 -5.47 16.42
C GLU A 141 10.79 -4.30 17.17
N ASP A 142 11.61 -4.55 18.19
CA ASP A 142 12.34 -3.53 18.96
C ASP A 142 13.76 -3.27 18.44
N THR A 143 14.22 -4.00 17.41
CA THR A 143 15.55 -3.81 16.85
C THR A 143 15.67 -2.42 16.22
N PRO A 144 16.71 -1.62 16.55
CA PRO A 144 16.84 -0.28 15.98
C PRO A 144 17.00 -0.29 14.45
N PHE A 145 16.31 0.64 13.79
CA PHE A 145 16.36 0.81 12.34
C PHE A 145 17.66 1.49 11.87
N TYR A 146 18.17 1.09 10.71
CA TYR A 146 19.31 1.73 10.04
C TYR A 146 19.18 1.52 8.51
N PRO A 147 18.29 2.25 7.82
CA PRO A 147 18.09 2.07 6.38
C PRO A 147 19.34 2.44 5.57
N ARG A 148 19.54 1.74 4.44
CA ARG A 148 20.72 1.90 3.56
C ARG A 148 20.39 2.23 2.11
N SER A 149 19.15 2.61 1.83
CA SER A 149 18.68 3.01 0.50
C SER A 149 17.58 4.08 0.60
N PRO A 150 17.35 4.88 -0.46
CA PRO A 150 16.19 5.79 -0.51
C PRO A 150 14.85 5.07 -0.29
N TYR A 151 14.72 3.84 -0.78
CA TYR A 151 13.57 2.97 -0.50
C TYR A 151 13.41 2.69 1.01
N GLY A 152 14.48 2.25 1.68
CA GLY A 152 14.45 1.96 3.12
C GLY A 152 14.10 3.19 3.95
N VAL A 153 14.63 4.37 3.60
CA VAL A 153 14.31 5.64 4.25
C VAL A 153 12.83 6.02 4.05
N ALA A 154 12.31 5.89 2.82
CA ALA A 154 10.90 6.18 2.53
C ALA A 154 9.95 5.23 3.27
N LYS A 155 10.27 3.93 3.34
CA LYS A 155 9.51 2.95 4.12
C LYS A 155 9.56 3.23 5.62
N LEU A 156 10.71 3.67 6.13
CA LEU A 156 10.85 4.06 7.53
C LEU A 156 9.98 5.29 7.88
N TYR A 157 9.90 6.27 6.98
CA TYR A 157 8.95 7.38 7.11
C TYR A 157 7.51 6.87 7.18
N ALA A 158 7.08 6.05 6.21
CA ALA A 158 5.71 5.50 6.19
C ALA A 158 5.39 4.67 7.44
N HIS A 159 6.35 3.90 7.94
CA HIS A 159 6.24 3.15 9.19
C HIS A 159 5.97 4.08 10.38
N TRP A 160 6.81 5.09 10.60
CA TRP A 160 6.66 6.01 11.72
C TRP A 160 5.44 6.92 11.60
N MET A 161 5.05 7.33 10.39
CA MET A 161 3.78 8.03 10.19
C MET A 161 2.58 7.16 10.60
N THR A 162 2.62 5.87 10.26
CA THR A 162 1.56 4.93 10.67
C THR A 162 1.50 4.76 12.18
N VAL A 163 2.66 4.66 12.85
CA VAL A 163 2.75 4.61 14.31
C VAL A 163 2.18 5.89 14.94
N ASN A 164 2.56 7.06 14.44
CA ASN A 164 2.12 8.35 14.97
C ASN A 164 0.61 8.61 14.78
N TYR A 165 -0.02 8.05 13.74
CA TYR A 165 -1.49 8.19 13.54
C TYR A 165 -2.31 7.23 14.41
N ARG A 166 -1.68 6.16 14.90
CA ARG A 166 -2.31 5.21 15.81
C ARG A 166 -2.35 5.72 17.25
N GLU A 167 -1.31 6.45 17.65
CA GLU A 167 -1.11 7.03 19.00
C GLU A 167 -1.91 8.31 19.21
#